data_AF-A0AAN0NEG4-F1
#
_entry.id   AF-A0AAN0NEG4-F1
#
_cell.length_a   1.000
_cell.length_b   1.000
_cell.length_c   1.000
_cell.angle_alpha   90.00
_cell.angle_beta   90.00
_cell.angle_gamma   90.00
#
_symmetry.space_group_name_H-M   'P 1'
#
loop_
_entity.id
_entity.type
_entity.pdbx_description
1 polymer ?
#
loop_
_entity_poly.entity_id
_entity_poly.type
_entity_poly.pdbx_seq_one_letter_code
_entity_poly.pdbx_strand_id
1 'polypeptide(L)'
;MEPLKSLLVDELKVGDQLQVLNGDQIATDGVIISGVATIDESSINGESIPREKTTGDTVFGSTINGNSTFIMEVTKDSSETVFAKIVELVNQSQSNLSKTATKIKELEPIYVTIVLIIVPIFILLGTFVLGWGWDTSFYRGMVFLTVASPCALAILRFLRHYRYFKLSKTWCSLQRGIILIKS
;
A
#
# COMPACT_ATOMS: atom_id res chain seq x y z
N MET A 1 -5.15 -32.15 -32.21
CA MET A 1 -4.91 -31.97 -30.76
C MET A 1 -3.58 -31.22 -30.65
N GLU A 2 -3.61 -29.89 -30.59
CA GLU A 2 -2.38 -29.13 -30.29
C GLU A 2 -1.91 -29.49 -28.88
N PRO A 3 -0.60 -29.65 -28.65
CA PRO A 3 -0.07 -29.98 -27.33
C PRO A 3 -0.35 -28.83 -26.35
N LEU A 4 -0.83 -29.18 -25.16
CA LEU A 4 -1.00 -28.23 -24.05
C LEU A 4 0.37 -27.64 -23.69
N LYS A 5 0.60 -26.39 -24.07
CA LYS A 5 1.83 -25.66 -23.77
C LYS A 5 1.61 -24.78 -22.54
N SER A 6 2.39 -24.99 -21.49
CA SER A 6 2.42 -24.08 -20.34
C SER A 6 3.08 -22.77 -20.75
N LEU A 7 2.30 -21.69 -20.82
CA LEU A 7 2.78 -20.34 -21.06
C LEU A 7 2.77 -19.54 -19.74
N LEU A 8 3.66 -18.56 -19.63
CA LEU A 8 3.60 -17.59 -18.54
C LEU A 8 2.37 -16.71 -18.72
N VAL A 9 1.78 -16.25 -17.61
CA VAL A 9 0.59 -15.39 -17.60
C VAL A 9 0.81 -14.09 -18.41
N ASP A 10 2.06 -13.63 -18.49
CA ASP A 10 2.48 -12.42 -19.22
C ASP A 10 2.57 -12.62 -20.75
N GLU A 11 2.55 -13.86 -21.23
CA GLU A 11 2.60 -14.18 -22.67
C GLU A 11 1.21 -14.47 -23.27
N LEU A 12 0.15 -14.43 -22.45
CA LEU A 12 -1.22 -14.70 -22.86
C LEU A 12 -1.78 -13.56 -23.70
N LYS A 13 -2.33 -13.89 -24.87
CA LYS A 13 -2.97 -12.91 -25.76
C LYS A 13 -4.48 -13.06 -25.75
N VAL A 14 -5.16 -11.96 -26.10
CA VAL A 14 -6.60 -11.94 -26.33
C VAL A 14 -6.94 -12.92 -27.46
N GLY A 15 -7.92 -13.79 -27.22
CA GLY A 15 -8.34 -14.85 -28.14
C GLY A 15 -7.67 -16.22 -27.89
N ASP A 16 -6.70 -16.31 -26.99
CA ASP A 16 -6.13 -17.61 -26.60
C ASP A 16 -7.15 -18.45 -25.82
N GLN A 17 -7.13 -19.76 -26.05
CA GLN A 17 -7.97 -20.71 -25.32
C GLN A 17 -7.18 -21.38 -24.21
N LEU A 18 -7.67 -21.26 -22.98
CA LEU A 18 -7.05 -21.79 -21.79
C LEU A 18 -7.93 -22.84 -21.16
N GLN A 19 -7.33 -23.96 -20.80
CA GLN A 19 -7.97 -24.99 -19.99
C GLN A 19 -7.67 -24.71 -18.52
N VAL A 20 -8.70 -24.45 -17.73
CA VAL A 20 -8.58 -24.24 -16.27
C VAL A 20 -8.98 -25.52 -15.57
N LEU A 21 -8.05 -26.08 -14.78
CA LEU A 21 -8.27 -27.30 -14.02
C LEU A 21 -9.11 -27.02 -12.76
N ASN A 22 -9.71 -28.08 -12.22
CA ASN A 22 -10.38 -28.04 -10.91
C ASN A 22 -9.38 -27.58 -9.83
N GLY A 23 -9.78 -26.61 -9.00
CA GLY A 23 -8.95 -26.09 -7.91
C GLY A 23 -7.91 -25.06 -8.34
N ASP A 24 -7.70 -24.84 -9.64
CA ASP A 24 -6.72 -23.87 -10.13
C ASP A 24 -7.25 -22.43 -10.09
N GLN A 25 -6.32 -21.49 -9.94
CA GLN A 25 -6.61 -20.07 -10.04
C GLN A 25 -6.69 -19.64 -11.50
N ILE A 26 -7.70 -18.84 -11.82
CA ILE A 26 -7.89 -18.28 -13.15
C ILE A 26 -6.87 -17.16 -13.38
N ALA A 27 -6.05 -17.29 -14.44
CA ALA A 27 -4.92 -16.40 -14.70
C ALA A 27 -5.33 -15.00 -15.21
N THR A 28 -6.40 -14.90 -16.02
CA THR A 28 -6.85 -13.64 -16.65
C THR A 28 -8.38 -13.59 -16.81
N ASP A 29 -8.92 -12.44 -17.18
CA ASP A 29 -10.35 -12.25 -17.46
C ASP A 29 -10.73 -12.89 -18.82
N GLY A 30 -11.85 -13.60 -18.87
CA GLY A 30 -12.30 -14.28 -20.08
C GLY A 30 -13.76 -14.69 -20.08
N VAL A 31 -14.13 -15.50 -21.07
CA VAL A 31 -15.47 -16.06 -21.23
C VAL A 31 -15.37 -17.58 -21.35
N ILE A 32 -16.29 -18.30 -20.71
CA ILE A 32 -16.35 -19.76 -20.80
C ILE A 32 -16.87 -20.16 -22.18
N ILE A 33 -16.07 -20.92 -22.93
CA ILE A 33 -16.49 -21.46 -24.24
C ILE A 33 -17.03 -22.88 -24.15
N SER A 34 -16.58 -23.66 -23.15
CA SER A 34 -17.02 -25.03 -22.95
C SER A 34 -16.89 -25.45 -21.49
N GLY A 35 -17.94 -26.08 -20.97
CA GLY A 35 -18.02 -26.57 -19.60
C GLY A 35 -18.91 -25.71 -18.70
N VAL A 36 -19.12 -26.20 -17.49
CA VAL A 36 -19.85 -25.51 -16.41
C VAL A 36 -18.96 -25.59 -15.19
N ALA A 37 -18.77 -24.47 -14.49
CA ALA A 37 -17.90 -24.40 -13.33
C ALA A 37 -18.50 -23.53 -12.22
N THR A 38 -18.21 -23.91 -10.99
CA THR A 38 -18.50 -23.10 -9.82
C THR A 38 -17.24 -22.32 -9.48
N ILE A 39 -17.30 -20.99 -9.51
CA ILE A 39 -16.15 -20.11 -9.32
C ILE A 39 -16.32 -19.33 -8.01
N ASP A 40 -15.26 -19.33 -7.21
CA ASP A 40 -15.16 -18.52 -6.01
C ASP A 40 -14.62 -17.13 -6.36
N GLU A 41 -15.51 -16.14 -6.33
CA GLU A 41 -15.22 -14.74 -6.63
C GLU A 41 -14.83 -13.92 -5.37
N SER A 42 -14.65 -14.56 -4.21
CA SER A 42 -14.38 -13.90 -2.91
C SER A 42 -13.15 -12.99 -2.93
N SER A 43 -12.15 -13.32 -3.75
CA SER A 43 -10.95 -12.50 -3.97
C SER A 43 -11.23 -11.10 -4.52
N ILE A 44 -12.35 -10.90 -5.22
CA ILE A 44 -12.73 -9.61 -5.83
C ILE A 44 -13.94 -9.00 -5.15
N ASN A 45 -15.01 -9.78 -4.97
CA ASN A 45 -16.28 -9.27 -4.46
C ASN A 45 -16.40 -9.34 -2.92
N GLY A 46 -15.57 -10.14 -2.25
CA GLY A 46 -15.63 -10.36 -0.80
C GLY A 46 -16.79 -11.25 -0.33
N GLU A 47 -17.56 -11.83 -1.25
CA GLU A 47 -18.64 -12.77 -0.96
C GLU A 47 -18.11 -14.21 -1.08
N SER A 48 -18.15 -14.97 0.02
CA SER A 48 -17.64 -16.35 0.08
C SER A 48 -18.60 -17.40 -0.54
N ILE A 49 -19.60 -16.96 -1.31
CA ILE A 49 -20.59 -17.84 -1.92
C ILE A 49 -20.16 -18.11 -3.36
N PRO A 50 -19.76 -19.36 -3.70
CA PRO A 50 -19.35 -19.70 -5.05
C PRO A 50 -20.51 -19.49 -6.03
N ARG A 51 -20.24 -18.84 -7.17
CA ARG A 51 -21.23 -18.68 -8.23
C ARG A 51 -21.06 -19.74 -9.31
N GLU A 52 -22.16 -20.35 -9.71
CA GLU A 52 -22.19 -21.19 -10.90
C GLU A 52 -22.13 -20.33 -12.16
N LYS A 53 -21.26 -20.73 -13.09
CA LYS A 53 -21.02 -20.08 -14.37
C LYS A 53 -21.09 -21.12 -15.47
N THR A 54 -21.73 -20.75 -16.56
CA THR A 54 -21.99 -21.59 -17.73
C THR A 54 -21.34 -21.02 -18.98
N THR A 55 -21.44 -21.73 -20.10
CA THR A 55 -20.93 -21.27 -21.39
C THR A 55 -21.52 -19.90 -21.77
N GLY A 56 -20.65 -18.94 -22.08
CA GLY A 56 -21.00 -17.55 -22.38
C GLY A 56 -20.88 -16.59 -21.19
N ASP A 57 -20.72 -17.09 -19.96
CA ASP A 57 -20.51 -16.24 -18.79
C ASP A 57 -19.06 -15.74 -18.69
N THR A 58 -18.91 -14.53 -18.14
CA THR A 58 -17.60 -13.94 -17.86
C THR A 58 -17.00 -14.48 -16.57
N VAL A 59 -15.70 -14.73 -16.64
CA VAL A 59 -14.85 -15.15 -15.53
C VAL A 59 -13.78 -14.10 -15.30
N PHE A 60 -13.45 -13.87 -14.03
CA PHE A 60 -12.48 -12.86 -13.63
C PHE A 60 -11.17 -13.50 -13.23
N GLY A 61 -10.06 -12.86 -13.59
CA GLY A 61 -8.73 -13.26 -13.13
C GLY A 61 -8.62 -13.23 -11.61
N SER A 62 -7.71 -14.04 -11.05
CA SER A 62 -7.47 -14.17 -9.61
C SER A 62 -8.60 -14.85 -8.80
N THR A 63 -9.65 -15.33 -9.47
CA THR A 63 -10.71 -16.16 -8.86
C THR A 63 -10.33 -17.65 -8.89
N ILE A 64 -10.91 -18.45 -8.01
CA ILE A 64 -10.56 -19.87 -7.87
C ILE A 64 -11.66 -20.72 -8.47
N ASN A 65 -11.28 -21.68 -9.31
CA ASN A 65 -12.18 -22.66 -9.84
C ASN A 65 -12.46 -23.77 -8.82
N GLY A 66 -13.72 -24.06 -8.54
CA GLY A 66 -14.12 -25.04 -7.52
C GLY A 66 -14.08 -26.47 -8.03
N ASN A 67 -15.12 -26.90 -8.76
CA ASN A 67 -15.47 -28.32 -8.85
C ASN A 67 -15.29 -28.97 -10.23
N SER A 68 -14.99 -28.23 -11.30
CA SER A 68 -14.92 -28.79 -12.66
C SER A 68 -13.74 -28.25 -13.45
N THR A 69 -13.46 -28.84 -14.61
CA THR A 69 -12.49 -28.30 -15.58
C THR A 69 -13.29 -27.65 -16.70
N PHE A 70 -12.91 -26.45 -17.12
CA PHE A 70 -13.58 -25.75 -18.22
C PHE A 70 -12.55 -25.12 -19.16
N ILE A 71 -13.00 -24.81 -20.37
CA ILE A 71 -12.20 -24.07 -21.36
C ILE A 71 -12.75 -22.67 -21.44
N MET A 72 -11.85 -21.69 -21.32
CA MET A 72 -12.16 -20.28 -21.45
C MET A 72 -11.36 -19.64 -22.58
N GLU A 73 -11.93 -18.60 -23.16
CA GLU A 73 -11.26 -17.71 -24.10
C GLU A 73 -10.85 -16.43 -23.39
N VAL A 74 -9.60 -16.01 -23.57
CA VAL A 74 -9.06 -14.78 -22.99
C VAL A 74 -9.69 -13.57 -23.66
N THR A 75 -10.40 -12.75 -22.89
CA THR A 75 -11.02 -11.51 -23.41
C THR A 75 -10.20 -10.26 -23.15
N LYS A 76 -9.33 -10.30 -22.13
CA LYS A 76 -8.46 -9.18 -21.78
C LYS A 76 -7.04 -9.65 -21.52
N ASP A 77 -6.11 -8.76 -21.80
CA ASP A 77 -4.71 -8.91 -21.42
C ASP A 77 -4.59 -8.95 -19.88
N SER A 78 -3.57 -9.65 -19.38
CA SER A 78 -3.27 -9.77 -17.94
C SER A 78 -3.14 -8.41 -17.25
N SER A 79 -2.64 -7.41 -17.99
CA SER A 79 -2.46 -6.02 -17.56
C SER A 79 -3.75 -5.20 -17.46
N GLU A 80 -4.84 -5.62 -18.12
CA GLU A 80 -6.12 -4.90 -18.16
C GLU A 80 -7.23 -5.54 -17.31
N THR A 81 -6.89 -6.59 -16.57
CA THR A 81 -7.81 -7.30 -15.69
C THR A 81 -8.43 -6.38 -14.63
N VAL A 82 -9.61 -6.76 -14.13
CA VAL A 82 -10.27 -6.02 -13.03
C VAL A 82 -9.34 -5.88 -11.82
N PHE A 83 -8.58 -6.94 -11.52
CA PHE A 83 -7.62 -6.94 -10.42
C PHE A 83 -6.46 -5.94 -10.66
N ALA A 84 -5.89 -5.90 -11.87
CA ALA A 84 -4.83 -4.95 -12.21
C ALA A 84 -5.27 -3.49 -12.01
N LYS A 85 -6.51 -3.16 -12.40
CA LYS A 85 -7.09 -1.82 -12.17
C LYS A 85 -7.25 -1.49 -10.69
N ILE A 86 -7.66 -2.45 -9.86
CA ILE A 86 -7.74 -2.28 -8.40
C ILE A 86 -6.35 -1.98 -7.83
N VAL A 87 -5.33 -2.77 -8.20
CA VAL A 87 -3.95 -2.57 -7.76
C VAL A 87 -3.42 -1.21 -8.20
N GLU A 88 -3.71 -0.79 -9.43
CA GLU A 88 -3.32 0.53 -9.93
C GLU A 88 -3.96 1.66 -9.12
N LEU A 89 -5.28 1.60 -8.86
CA LEU A 89 -5.98 2.61 -8.05
C LEU A 89 -5.45 2.67 -6.60
N VAL A 90 -5.12 1.51 -6.02
CA VAL A 90 -4.49 1.42 -4.70
C VAL A 90 -3.10 2.04 -4.73
N ASN A 91 -2.28 1.73 -5.75
CA ASN A 91 -0.94 2.29 -5.91
C ASN A 91 -0.97 3.81 -6.13
N GLN A 92 -1.88 4.31 -6.96
CA GLN A 92 -2.08 5.74 -7.17
C GLN A 92 -2.42 6.45 -5.84
N SER A 93 -3.28 5.84 -5.02
CA SER A 93 -3.66 6.38 -3.70
C SER A 93 -2.48 6.38 -2.70
N GLN A 94 -1.71 5.29 -2.64
CA GLN A 94 -0.52 5.20 -1.79
C GLN A 94 0.58 6.15 -2.23
N SER A 95 0.75 6.36 -3.53
CA SER A 95 1.72 7.30 -4.08
C SER A 95 1.41 8.75 -3.68
N ASN A 96 0.12 9.11 -3.59
CA ASN A 96 -0.31 10.44 -3.15
C ASN A 96 -0.04 10.66 -1.66
N LEU A 97 -0.27 9.65 -0.80
CA LEU A 97 0.11 9.72 0.62
C LEU A 97 1.63 9.81 0.83
N SER A 98 2.41 9.11 -0.01
CA SER A 98 3.87 9.10 0.05
C SER A 98 4.48 10.47 -0.30
N LYS A 99 3.96 11.17 -1.32
CA LYS A 99 4.47 12.50 -1.74
C LYS A 99 4.40 13.54 -0.61
N THR A 100 3.30 13.57 0.16
CA THR A 100 3.18 14.48 1.32
C THR A 100 4.14 14.11 2.44
N ALA A 101 4.38 12.82 2.67
CA ALA A 101 5.30 12.35 3.71
C ALA A 101 6.78 12.65 3.36
N THR A 102 7.15 12.59 2.09
CA THR A 102 8.53 12.85 1.60
C THR A 102 8.87 14.34 1.65
N LYS A 103 7.93 15.22 1.30
CA LYS A 103 8.18 16.68 1.37
C LYS A 103 8.46 17.18 2.79
N ILE A 104 7.86 16.56 3.81
CA ILE A 104 8.16 16.90 5.22
C ILE A 104 9.56 16.43 5.61
N LYS A 105 10.03 15.28 5.11
CA LYS A 105 11.37 14.76 5.38
C LYS A 105 12.47 15.56 4.68
N GLU A 106 12.20 16.12 3.51
CA GLU A 106 13.15 16.96 2.78
C GLU A 106 13.41 18.32 3.46
N LEU A 107 12.44 18.86 4.21
CA LEU A 107 12.58 20.14 4.91
C LEU A 107 13.32 20.06 6.24
N GLU A 108 13.34 18.87 6.87
CA GLU A 108 13.98 18.62 8.16
C GLU A 108 15.51 18.91 8.16
N PRO A 109 16.33 18.43 7.19
CA PRO A 109 17.77 18.71 7.19
C PRO A 109 18.10 20.18 6.82
N ILE A 110 17.28 20.83 6.01
CA ILE A 110 17.48 22.23 5.60
C ILE A 110 17.29 23.16 6.81
N TYR A 111 16.26 22.92 7.62
CA TYR A 111 16.00 23.70 8.83
C TYR A 111 17.15 23.63 9.84
N VAL A 112 17.64 22.42 10.15
CA VAL A 112 18.74 22.22 11.10
C VAL A 112 20.01 22.94 10.64
N THR A 113 20.32 22.85 9.34
CA THR A 113 21.49 23.52 8.75
C THR A 113 21.38 25.05 8.86
N ILE A 114 20.21 25.62 8.57
CA ILE A 114 19.98 27.08 8.69
C ILE A 114 20.12 27.55 10.14
N VAL A 115 19.51 26.85 11.09
CA VAL A 115 19.57 27.22 12.52
C VAL A 115 21.00 27.17 13.05
N LEU A 116 21.78 26.16 12.67
CA LEU A 116 23.17 26.01 13.11
C LEU A 116 24.08 27.14 12.59
N ILE A 117 23.77 27.70 11.41
CA ILE A 117 24.50 28.85 10.84
C ILE A 117 24.04 30.17 11.46
N ILE A 118 22.74 30.35 11.72
CA ILE A 118 22.19 31.64 12.17
C ILE A 118 22.54 31.96 13.63
N VAL A 119 22.65 30.94 14.49
CA VAL A 119 22.98 31.10 15.92
C VAL A 119 24.36 31.75 16.15
N PRO A 120 25.48 31.26 15.57
CA PRO A 120 26.78 31.91 15.74
C PRO A 120 26.83 33.30 15.11
N ILE A 121 26.14 33.53 14.00
CA ILE A 121 26.01 34.86 13.39
C ILE A 121 25.30 35.82 14.36
N PHE A 122 24.23 35.37 15.01
CA PHE A 122 23.50 36.16 16.00
C PHE A 122 24.35 36.47 17.25
N ILE A 123 25.15 35.51 17.71
CA ILE A 123 26.10 35.71 18.82
C ILE A 123 27.17 36.74 18.45
N LEU A 124 27.75 36.65 17.24
CA LEU A 124 28.75 37.58 16.73
C LEU A 124 28.17 38.99 16.54
N LEU A 125 26.99 39.12 15.93
CA LEU A 125 26.30 40.41 15.79
C LEU A 125 25.93 41.01 17.14
N GLY A 126 25.46 40.20 18.09
CA GLY A 126 25.12 40.65 19.44
C GLY A 126 26.32 41.27 20.17
N THR A 127 27.48 40.61 20.09
CA THR A 127 28.72 41.13 20.68
C THR A 127 29.23 42.38 19.94
N PHE A 128 29.20 42.40 18.60
CA PHE A 128 29.78 43.48 17.81
C PHE A 128 28.90 44.75 17.76
N VAL A 129 27.58 44.61 17.73
CA VAL A 129 26.63 45.74 17.58
C VAL A 129 26.15 46.26 18.94
N LEU A 130 25.91 45.40 19.93
CA LEU A 130 25.36 45.80 21.24
C LEU A 130 26.41 45.90 22.35
N GLY A 131 27.68 45.55 22.08
CA GLY A 131 28.77 45.64 23.06
C GLY A 131 28.60 44.71 24.27
N TRP A 132 27.83 43.64 24.11
CA TRP A 132 27.55 42.68 25.18
C TRP A 132 28.81 41.89 25.55
N GLY A 133 29.01 41.65 26.85
CA GLY A 133 30.08 40.78 27.35
C GLY A 133 29.94 39.38 26.78
N TRP A 134 31.06 38.71 26.50
CA TRP A 134 31.11 37.38 25.88
C TRP A 134 30.17 36.37 26.58
N ASP A 135 30.05 36.46 27.91
CA ASP A 135 29.19 35.61 28.73
C ASP A 135 27.69 35.79 28.40
N THR A 136 27.27 37.04 28.19
CA THR A 136 25.86 37.39 27.95
C THR A 136 25.39 37.03 26.53
N SER A 137 26.25 37.21 25.53
CA SER A 137 25.96 36.78 24.15
C SER A 137 25.91 35.25 24.05
N PHE A 138 26.80 34.55 24.75
CA PHE A 138 26.83 33.09 24.78
C PHE A 138 25.60 32.50 25.47
N TYR A 139 25.18 33.05 26.61
CA TYR A 139 23.96 32.64 27.32
C TYR A 139 22.72 32.79 26.45
N ARG A 140 22.56 33.93 25.76
CA ARG A 140 21.41 34.18 24.87
C ARG A 140 21.44 33.25 23.65
N GLY A 141 22.61 32.95 23.09
CA GLY A 141 22.78 31.99 22.01
C GLY A 141 22.28 30.58 22.36
N MET A 142 22.62 30.08 23.56
CA MET A 142 22.13 28.77 24.04
C MET A 142 20.61 28.75 24.24
N VAL A 143 20.02 29.86 24.72
CA VAL A 143 18.55 29.98 24.84
C VAL A 143 17.88 29.93 23.47
N PHE A 144 18.41 30.64 22.47
CA PHE A 144 17.90 30.58 21.10
C PHE A 144 17.99 29.19 20.48
N LEU A 145 19.11 28.48 20.68
CA LEU A 145 19.28 27.11 20.21
C LEU A 145 18.27 26.15 20.85
N THR A 146 18.00 26.33 22.15
CA THR A 146 17.02 25.52 22.90
C THR A 146 15.60 25.73 22.37
N VAL A 147 15.20 26.98 22.09
CA VAL A 147 13.87 27.31 21.56
C VAL A 147 13.71 26.86 20.10
N ALA A 148 14.78 26.93 19.30
CA ALA A 148 14.75 26.49 17.90
C ALA A 148 14.77 24.96 17.75
N SER A 149 15.02 24.21 18.82
CA SER A 149 15.17 22.77 18.73
C SER A 149 13.82 22.08 18.47
N PRO A 150 13.67 21.31 17.37
CA PRO A 150 12.44 20.60 17.03
C PRO A 150 12.20 19.35 17.90
N CYS A 151 12.94 19.17 19.01
CA CYS A 151 12.85 17.99 19.89
C CYS A 151 11.41 17.67 20.32
N ALA A 152 10.58 18.68 20.58
CA ALA A 152 9.16 18.48 20.94
C ALA A 152 8.33 17.90 19.78
N LEU A 153 8.59 18.34 18.54
CA LEU A 153 7.93 17.85 17.33
C LEU A 153 8.32 16.39 17.01
N ALA A 154 9.59 16.04 17.20
CA ALA A 154 10.08 14.68 17.00
C ALA A 154 9.43 13.68 17.98
N ILE A 155 9.35 14.05 19.26
CA ILE A 155 8.71 13.22 20.32
C ILE A 155 7.21 13.07 20.04
N LEU A 156 6.52 14.14 19.65
CA LEU A 156 5.09 14.09 19.34
C LEU A 156 4.80 13.16 18.15
N ARG A 157 5.65 13.18 17.12
CA ARG A 157 5.53 12.28 15.96
C ARG A 157 5.75 10.82 16.34
N PHE A 158 6.72 10.55 17.20
CA PHE A 158 7.02 9.22 17.70
C PHE A 158 5.86 8.64 18.55
N LEU A 159 5.31 9.43 19.47
CA LEU A 159 4.19 9.01 20.32
C LEU A 159 2.91 8.72 19.50
N ARG A 160 2.65 9.49 18.45
CA ARG A 160 1.49 9.26 17.57
C ARG A 160 1.60 7.92 16.83
N HIS A 161 2.79 7.57 16.36
CA HIS A 161 3.04 6.28 15.70
C HIS A 161 2.90 5.11 16.69
N TYR A 162 3.44 5.26 17.90
CA TYR A 162 3.34 4.25 18.94
C TYR A 162 1.89 3.99 19.37
N ARG A 163 1.06 5.03 19.47
CA ARG A 163 -0.38 4.90 19.78
C ARG A 163 -1.15 4.17 18.68
N TYR A 164 -0.86 4.46 17.41
CA TYR A 164 -1.46 3.76 16.26
C TYR A 164 -1.10 2.26 16.23
N PHE A 165 0.17 1.93 16.49
CA PHE A 165 0.61 0.54 16.54
C PHE A 165 -0.06 -0.25 17.68
N LYS A 166 -0.26 0.40 18.84
CA LYS A 166 -0.96 -0.22 19.97
C LYS A 166 -2.45 -0.45 19.68
N LEU A 167 -3.13 0.51 19.04
CA LEU A 167 -4.53 0.42 18.62
C LEU A 167 -4.78 -0.70 17.59
N SER A 168 -3.89 -0.84 16.61
CA SER A 168 -3.95 -1.91 15.59
C SER A 168 -3.84 -3.31 16.21
N LYS A 169 -2.92 -3.54 17.15
CA LYS A 169 -2.79 -4.83 17.83
C LYS A 169 -4.02 -5.16 18.69
N THR A 170 -4.61 -4.18 19.38
CA THR A 170 -5.84 -4.40 20.14
C THR A 170 -7.04 -4.71 19.25
N TRP A 171 -7.18 -4.09 18.08
CA TRP A 171 -8.24 -4.41 17.11
C TRP A 171 -8.08 -5.80 16.49
N CYS A 172 -6.85 -6.21 16.16
CA CYS A 172 -6.55 -7.52 15.60
C CYS A 172 -6.70 -8.67 16.62
N SER A 173 -6.64 -8.36 17.92
CA SER A 173 -7.00 -9.28 19.00
C SER A 173 -8.50 -9.38 19.21
N LEU A 174 -9.25 -8.30 18.94
CA LEU A 174 -10.70 -8.26 19.15
C LEU A 174 -11.47 -8.98 18.03
N GLN A 175 -10.96 -8.98 16.79
CA GLN A 175 -11.58 -9.71 15.67
C GLN A 175 -11.29 -11.22 15.63
N ARG A 176 -10.34 -11.73 16.42
CA ARG A 176 -10.02 -13.18 16.47
C ARG A 176 -10.82 -13.96 17.54
N GLY A 177 -11.74 -13.30 18.24
CA GLY A 177 -12.57 -13.88 19.30
C GLY A 177 -14.05 -13.88 18.96
N ILE A 178 -14.46 -14.51 17.85
CA ILE A 178 -15.85 -14.99 17.68
C ILE A 178 -15.78 -16.51 17.59
N ILE A 179 -15.93 -17.10 18.76
CA ILE A 179 -16.00 -18.53 19.03
C ILE A 179 -17.35 -19.02 18.51
N LEU A 180 -17.30 -19.94 17.53
CA LEU A 180 -18.38 -20.85 17.19
C LEU A 180 -18.86 -21.57 18.47
N ILE A 181 -20.06 -21.24 18.95
CA ILE A 181 -20.81 -22.10 19.86
C ILE A 181 -21.87 -22.79 19.02
N LYS A 182 -21.61 -24.07 18.74
CA LYS A 182 -22.58 -25.04 18.25
C LYS A 182 -23.05 -25.86 19.44
N SER A 183 -24.30 -25.69 19.84
CA SER A 183 -25.22 -26.76 20.25
C SER A 183 -26.64 -26.21 20.29
#